data_AF-A0A1F6CM10-F1
#
_entry.id   AF-A0A1F6CM10-F1
#
_cell.length_a   1.000
_cell.length_b   1.000
_cell.length_c   1.000
_cell.angle_alpha   90.00
_cell.angle_beta   90.00
_cell.angle_gamma   90.00
#
_symmetry.space_group_name_H-M   'P 1'
#
loop_
_entity.id
_entity.type
_entity.pdbx_description
1 polymer ?
#
loop_
_entity_poly.entity_id
_entity_poly.type
_entity_poly.pdbx_seq_one_letter_code
_entity_poly.pdbx_strand_id
1 'polypeptide(L)'
;MATLNEVAAKIIHEQELVIGPLAWSEAGKVQGLTIDSGKKEVTISNGDPKTAVDRLVAQYERLFGKASQEVCREAVASLIASMSAAEVPSSLRT
;
A
#
# COMPACT_ATOMS: atom_id res chain seq x y z
N MET A 1 6.24 -15.14 -6.88
CA MET A 1 5.95 -14.84 -5.45
C MET A 1 5.60 -13.37 -5.41
N ALA A 2 4.48 -13.01 -4.78
CA ALA A 2 4.10 -11.61 -4.67
C ALA A 2 5.14 -10.85 -3.83
N THR A 3 5.54 -9.66 -4.28
CA THR A 3 6.49 -8.80 -3.58
C THR A 3 5.74 -7.66 -2.86
N LEU A 4 6.36 -7.09 -1.83
CA LEU A 4 5.77 -5.94 -1.15
C LEU A 4 5.71 -4.68 -2.03
N ASN A 5 6.50 -4.60 -3.10
CA ASN A 5 6.35 -3.57 -4.13
C ASN A 5 5.03 -3.72 -4.89
N GLU A 6 4.67 -4.95 -5.28
CA GLU A 6 3.39 -5.23 -5.96
C GLU A 6 2.20 -4.96 -5.04
N VAL A 7 2.31 -5.29 -3.75
CA VAL A 7 1.31 -4.96 -2.73
C VAL A 7 1.13 -3.45 -2.62
N ALA A 8 2.22 -2.68 -2.49
CA ALA A 8 2.17 -1.23 -2.43
C ALA A 8 1.54 -0.61 -3.70
N ALA A 9 1.95 -1.09 -4.88
CA ALA A 9 1.42 -0.61 -6.15
C ALA A 9 -0.09 -0.86 -6.24
N LYS A 10 -0.53 -2.08 -5.92
CA LYS A 10 -1.94 -2.46 -5.95
C LYS A 10 -2.78 -1.62 -4.99
N ILE A 11 -2.28 -1.34 -3.78
CA ILE A 11 -2.95 -0.45 -2.83
C ILE A 11 -3.13 0.95 -3.43
N ILE A 12 -2.06 1.56 -3.97
CA ILE A 12 -2.13 2.93 -4.51
C ILE A 12 -3.11 2.99 -5.69
N HIS A 13 -3.08 2.00 -6.58
CA HIS A 13 -4.03 1.91 -7.69
C HIS A 13 -5.49 1.77 -7.21
N GLU A 14 -5.75 0.92 -6.21
CA GLU A 14 -7.12 0.76 -5.71
C GLU A 14 -7.61 2.06 -5.04
N GLN A 15 -6.75 2.72 -4.27
CA GLN A 15 -7.09 4.03 -3.70
C GLN A 15 -7.31 5.08 -4.79
N GLU A 16 -6.54 5.08 -5.88
CA GLU A 16 -6.76 5.98 -7.02
C GLU A 16 -8.17 5.84 -7.61
N LEU A 17 -8.74 4.62 -7.65
CA LEU A 17 -10.11 4.40 -8.11
C LEU A 17 -11.16 5.03 -7.19
N VAL A 18 -10.84 5.19 -5.90
CA VAL A 18 -11.76 5.73 -4.88
C VAL A 18 -11.61 7.24 -4.72
N ILE A 19 -10.36 7.73 -4.63
CA ILE A 19 -10.04 9.12 -4.24
C ILE A 19 -9.35 9.91 -5.36
N GLY A 20 -9.16 9.30 -6.53
CA GLY A 20 -8.53 9.93 -7.70
C GLY A 20 -7.02 10.09 -7.57
N PRO A 21 -6.41 11.00 -8.37
CA PRO A 21 -4.95 11.15 -8.46
C PRO A 21 -4.29 11.61 -7.14
N LEU A 22 -5.09 12.04 -6.15
CA LEU A 22 -4.62 12.31 -4.81
C LEU A 22 -3.93 11.08 -4.18
N ALA A 23 -4.34 9.87 -4.52
CA ALA A 23 -3.71 8.64 -4.00
C ALA A 23 -2.19 8.63 -4.21
N TRP A 24 -1.73 8.95 -5.41
CA TRP A 24 -0.30 9.02 -5.73
C TRP A 24 0.42 10.13 -4.97
N SER A 25 -0.24 11.27 -4.77
CA SER A 25 0.31 12.40 -4.00
C SER A 25 0.48 12.06 -2.53
N GLU A 26 -0.44 11.29 -1.95
CA GLU A 26 -0.37 10.83 -0.56
C GLU A 26 0.66 9.71 -0.38
N ALA A 27 0.74 8.78 -1.32
CA ALA A 27 1.78 7.75 -1.33
C ALA A 27 3.20 8.36 -1.36
N GLY A 28 3.38 9.47 -2.09
CA GLY A 28 4.66 10.19 -2.14
C GLY A 28 5.11 10.81 -0.82
N LYS A 29 4.23 10.92 0.17
CA LYS A 29 4.55 11.42 1.52
C LYS A 29 5.01 10.30 2.46
N VAL A 30 4.89 9.05 2.05
CA VAL A 30 5.17 7.88 2.90
C VAL A 30 6.66 7.60 2.92
N GLN A 31 7.26 7.68 4.11
CA GLN A 31 8.67 7.32 4.30
C GLN A 31 8.90 5.84 3.99
N GLY A 32 9.86 5.57 3.10
CA GLY A 32 10.21 4.23 2.63
C GLY A 32 9.65 3.90 1.26
N LEU A 33 8.87 4.80 0.64
CA LEU A 33 8.42 4.66 -0.75
C LEU A 33 9.12 5.68 -1.65
N THR A 34 9.49 5.24 -2.83
CA THR A 34 9.84 6.08 -3.98
C THR A 34 8.73 5.92 -5.01
N ILE A 35 8.14 7.03 -5.43
CA ILE A 35 6.98 7.07 -6.33
C ILE A 35 7.38 7.71 -7.66
N ASP A 36 7.11 7.04 -8.77
CA ASP A 36 7.05 7.64 -10.11
C ASP A 36 5.58 7.70 -10.51
N SER A 37 4.92 8.82 -10.19
CA SER A 37 3.49 9.00 -10.48
C SER A 37 3.21 9.10 -11.98
N GLY A 38 4.20 9.46 -12.80
CA GLY A 38 4.06 9.53 -14.26
C GLY A 38 3.99 8.15 -14.88
N LYS A 39 4.76 7.19 -14.35
CA LYS A 39 4.73 5.79 -14.77
C LYS A 39 3.79 4.91 -13.95
N LYS A 40 3.21 5.45 -12.88
CA LYS A 40 2.44 4.72 -11.88
C LYS A 40 3.24 3.56 -11.29
N GLU A 41 4.50 3.84 -10.97
CA GLU A 41 5.42 2.88 -10.37
C GLU A 41 5.73 3.26 -8.92
N VAL A 42 5.89 2.24 -8.07
CA VAL A 42 6.33 2.39 -6.69
C VAL A 42 7.45 1.42 -6.41
N THR A 43 8.49 1.92 -5.73
CA THR A 43 9.59 1.11 -5.22
C THR A 43 9.74 1.34 -3.73
N ILE A 44 9.68 0.27 -2.94
CA ILE A 44 10.05 0.33 -1.54
C ILE A 44 11.56 0.50 -1.47
N SER A 45 11.99 1.61 -0.87
CA SER A 45 13.39 2.01 -0.73
C SER A 45 13.82 1.87 0.72
N ASN A 46 15.09 1.47 0.96
CA ASN A 46 15.79 1.40 2.25
C ASN A 46 14.94 1.39 3.53
N GLY A 47 14.90 0.26 4.22
CA GLY A 47 14.18 0.08 5.49
C GLY A 47 13.49 -1.28 5.52
N ASP A 48 12.60 -1.48 6.50
CA ASP A 48 11.72 -2.66 6.54
C ASP A 48 10.55 -2.47 5.57
N PRO A 49 10.43 -3.32 4.52
CA PRO A 49 9.36 -3.21 3.54
C PRO A 49 7.95 -3.36 4.12
N LYS A 50 7.77 -4.16 5.17
CA LYS A 50 6.46 -4.31 5.82
C LYS A 50 6.03 -3.00 6.48
N THR A 51 6.97 -2.37 7.19
CA THR A 51 6.76 -1.07 7.81
C THR A 51 6.40 0.01 6.77
N ALA A 52 6.99 -0.02 5.57
CA ALA A 52 6.63 0.92 4.50
C ALA A 52 5.17 0.75 4.04
N VAL A 53 4.71 -0.49 3.87
CA VAL A 53 3.31 -0.78 3.52
C VAL A 53 2.37 -0.44 4.68
N ASP A 54 2.74 -0.73 5.93
CA ASP A 54 1.94 -0.35 7.10
C ASP A 54 1.71 1.17 7.16
N ARG A 55 2.76 1.96 6.88
CA ARG A 55 2.66 3.43 6.81
C ARG A 55 1.81 3.91 5.64
N LEU A 56 1.88 3.24 4.49
CA LEU A 56 1.04 3.56 3.33
C LEU A 56 -0.44 3.40 3.67
N VAL A 57 -0.82 2.28 4.29
CA VAL A 57 -2.21 2.04 4.72
C VAL A 57 -2.65 3.09 5.75
N ALA A 58 -1.80 3.38 6.73
CA ALA A 58 -2.09 4.41 7.76
C ALA A 58 -2.25 5.82 7.16
N GLN A 59 -1.49 6.15 6.10
CA GLN A 59 -1.61 7.44 5.40
C GLN A 59 -2.98 7.60 4.75
N TYR A 60 -3.57 6.53 4.20
CA TYR A 60 -4.92 6.56 3.65
C TYR A 60 -5.99 6.53 4.76
N GLU A 61 -5.80 5.69 5.79
CA GLU A 61 -6.68 5.63 6.96
C GLU A 61 -6.86 7.01 7.62
N ARG A 62 -5.78 7.81 7.71
CA ARG A 62 -5.85 9.16 8.26
C ARG A 62 -6.79 10.09 7.48
N LEU A 63 -6.98 9.87 6.18
CA LEU A 63 -7.78 10.73 5.31
C LEU A 63 -9.24 10.30 5.24
N PHE A 64 -9.49 8.98 5.20
CA PHE A 64 -10.82 8.42 4.92
C PHE A 64 -11.32 7.46 6.01
N GLY A 65 -10.61 7.37 7.13
CA GLY A 65 -10.94 6.51 8.27
C GLY A 65 -10.72 5.03 7.97
N LYS A 66 -11.28 4.17 8.83
CA LYS A 66 -11.09 2.71 8.74
C LYS A 66 -11.58 2.10 7.41
N ALA A 67 -12.49 2.76 6.71
CA ALA A 67 -12.98 2.28 5.43
C ALA A 67 -11.85 2.15 4.38
N SER A 68 -10.88 3.07 4.34
CA SER A 68 -9.77 2.96 3.40
C SER A 68 -8.80 1.83 3.76
N GLN A 69 -8.67 1.48 5.04
CA GLN A 69 -7.90 0.30 5.44
C GLN A 69 -8.53 -0.99 4.90
N GLU A 70 -9.85 -1.14 4.99
CA GLU A 70 -10.54 -2.30 4.44
C GLU A 70 -10.43 -2.37 2.91
N VAL A 71 -10.54 -1.23 2.22
CA VAL A 71 -10.26 -1.16 0.77
C VAL A 71 -8.83 -1.62 0.45
N CYS A 72 -7.83 -1.19 1.22
CA CYS A 72 -6.44 -1.63 1.03
C CYS A 72 -6.32 -3.16 1.22
N ARG A 73 -6.98 -3.71 2.23
CA ARG A 73 -6.98 -5.14 2.54
C ARG A 73 -7.60 -5.97 1.43
N GLU A 74 -8.79 -5.58 0.98
CA GLU A 74 -9.52 -6.25 -0.11
C GLU A 74 -8.71 -6.22 -1.41
N ALA A 75 -8.07 -5.08 -1.72
CA ALA A 75 -7.28 -4.90 -2.94
C ALA A 75 -6.15 -5.92 -3.10
N VAL A 76 -5.54 -6.33 -1.98
CA VAL A 76 -4.34 -7.17 -1.96
C VAL A 76 -4.57 -8.57 -1.40
N ALA A 77 -5.82 -8.93 -1.08
CA ALA A 77 -6.17 -10.20 -0.46
C ALA A 77 -5.61 -11.41 -1.24
N SER A 78 -5.67 -11.39 -2.57
CA SER A 78 -5.13 -12.45 -3.43
C SER A 78 -3.60 -12.50 -3.45
N LEU A 79 -2.93 -11.35 -3.32
CA LEU A 79 -1.47 -11.26 -3.27
C LEU A 79 -0.94 -11.82 -1.94
N ILE A 80 -1.52 -11.37 -0.82
CA ILE A 80 -1.09 -11.77 0.51
C ILE A 80 -1.41 -13.24 0.82
N ALA A 81 -2.43 -13.82 0.19
CA ALA A 81 -2.75 -15.25 0.30
C ALA A 81 -1.60 -16.16 -0.16
N SER A 82 -0.69 -15.65 -1.00
CA SER A 82 0.51 -16.36 -1.46
C SER A 82 1.76 -16.13 -0.61
N MET A 83 1.67 -15.28 0.42
CA MET A 83 2.78 -14.91 1.31
C MET A 83 2.73 -15.73 2.59
N SER A 84 3.89 -15.90 3.24
CA SER A 84 3.89 -16.45 4.60
C SER A 84 3.36 -15.40 5.59
N ALA A 85 2.74 -15.85 6.69
CA ALA A 85 2.16 -14.94 7.70
C ALA A 85 3.19 -13.94 8.28
N ALA A 86 4.47 -14.31 8.34
CA ALA A 86 5.55 -13.45 8.82
C ALA A 86 5.89 -12.29 7.85
N GLU A 87 5.55 -12.45 6.57
CA GLU A 87 5.80 -11.46 5.51
C GLU A 87 4.63 -10.49 5.32
N VAL A 88 3.43 -10.84 5.78
CA VAL A 88 2.24 -9.98 5.66
C VAL A 88 2.38 -8.75 6.57
N PRO A 89 2.24 -7.51 6.04
CA PRO A 89 2.20 -6.28 6.83
C PRO A 89 1.08 -6.29 7.87
N SER A 90 1.31 -5.69 9.03
CA SER A 90 0.39 -5.82 10.17
C SER A 90 -0.96 -5.15 9.90
N SER A 91 -0.98 -4.05 9.15
CA SER A 91 -2.21 -3.32 8.79
C SER A 91 -3.15 -4.11 7.87
N LEU A 92 -2.65 -5.18 7.23
CA LEU A 92 -3.37 -6.03 6.30
C LEU A 92 -3.77 -7.38 6.90
N ARG A 93 -3.33 -7.70 8.12
CA ARG A 93 -3.70 -8.95 8.82
C ARG A 93 -5.13 -8.85 9.37
N THR A 94 -5.87 -9.95 9.25
CA THR A 94 -7.16 -10.19 9.93
C THR A 94 -6.95 -10.51 11.40
#